data_AF-A0AB73GB32-F1
#
_entry.id   AF-A0AB73GB32-F1
#
_cell.length_a   1.000
_cell.length_b   1.000
_cell.length_c   1.000
_cell.angle_alpha   90.00
_cell.angle_beta   90.00
_cell.angle_gamma   90.00
#
_symmetry.space_group_name_H-M   'P 1'
#
loop_
_entity.id
_entity.type
_entity.pdbx_description
1 polymer ?
#
loop_
_entity_poly.entity_id
_entity_poly.type
_entity_poly.pdbx_seq_one_letter_code
_entity_poly.pdbx_strand_id
1 'polypeptide(L)'
;MMNDYLTLAADEHLSLLRETHLHTQGQTSIKEWQIIDGQGRVTGGVILQDKMNLRRSYSGEYRLTQRNHQGDIVVDRLIPSL
;
A
#
# COMPACT_ATOMS: atom_id res chain seq x y z
N MET A 1 -1.51 11.86 -5.05
CA MET A 1 -1.48 10.49 -5.60
C MET A 1 -0.79 9.56 -4.60
N MET A 2 -0.95 8.23 -4.67
CA MET A 2 -0.43 7.28 -3.65
C MET A 2 1.07 7.44 -3.36
N ASN A 3 1.86 7.79 -4.38
CA ASN A 3 3.30 8.01 -4.28
C ASN A 3 3.69 9.11 -3.28
N ASP A 4 2.82 10.09 -3.04
CA ASP A 4 3.08 11.20 -2.12
C ASP A 4 3.18 10.73 -0.65
N TYR A 5 2.71 9.52 -0.37
CA TYR A 5 2.70 8.92 0.97
C TYR A 5 3.77 7.84 1.16
N LEU A 6 4.60 7.59 0.15
CA LEU A 6 5.64 6.55 0.16
C LEU A 6 7.03 7.16 0.25
N THR A 7 7.96 6.39 0.80
CA THR A 7 9.39 6.72 0.77
C THR A 7 10.04 5.91 -0.33
N LEU A 8 10.22 6.51 -1.52
CA LEU A 8 10.89 5.90 -2.67
C LEU A 8 12.19 6.65 -2.96
N ALA A 9 13.25 5.92 -3.30
CA ALA A 9 14.45 6.49 -3.88
C ALA A 9 14.21 6.99 -5.32
N ALA A 10 15.12 7.80 -5.84
CA ALA A 10 14.94 8.47 -7.14
C ALA A 10 14.85 7.49 -8.33
N ASP A 11 15.47 6.32 -8.23
CA ASP A 11 15.48 5.26 -9.24
C ASP A 11 14.49 4.13 -8.95
N GLU A 12 13.75 4.22 -7.83
CA GLU A 12 12.75 3.23 -7.45
C GLU A 12 11.39 3.50 -8.09
N HIS A 13 10.70 2.43 -8.43
CA HIS A 13 9.33 2.48 -8.94
C HIS A 13 8.48 1.36 -8.38
N LEU A 14 7.16 1.55 -8.44
CA LEU A 14 6.19 0.55 -8.01
C LEU A 14 5.80 -0.34 -9.19
N SER A 15 5.83 -1.64 -8.97
CA SER A 15 5.25 -2.64 -9.85
C SER A 15 4.08 -3.33 -9.15
N LEU A 16 2.91 -3.34 -9.77
CA LEU A 16 1.73 -4.01 -9.20
C LEU A 16 1.99 -5.52 -9.18
N LEU A 17 2.00 -6.10 -7.99
CA LEU A 17 2.19 -7.52 -7.79
C LEU A 17 0.85 -8.25 -7.83
N ARG A 18 -0.14 -7.73 -7.11
CA ARG A 18 -1.44 -8.39 -6.95
C ARG A 18 -2.52 -7.39 -6.58
N GLU A 19 -3.72 -7.64 -7.08
CA GLU A 19 -4.95 -7.05 -6.57
C GLU A 19 -5.90 -8.17 -6.16
N THR A 20 -6.41 -8.09 -4.93
CA THR A 20 -7.37 -9.05 -4.38
C THR A 20 -8.65 -8.31 -4.04
N HIS A 21 -9.72 -8.62 -4.76
CA HIS A 21 -11.05 -8.14 -4.41
C HIS A 21 -11.66 -9.05 -3.34
N LEU A 22 -12.14 -8.43 -2.26
CA LEU A 22 -12.74 -9.14 -1.15
C LEU A 22 -14.25 -8.88 -1.16
N HIS A 23 -15.05 -9.94 -1.14
CA HIS A 23 -16.52 -9.85 -1.07
C HIS A 23 -17.00 -9.81 0.39
N THR A 24 -16.40 -8.93 1.21
CA THR A 24 -16.76 -8.78 2.62
C THR A 24 -17.42 -7.43 2.86
N GLN A 25 -18.29 -7.33 3.88
CA GLN A 25 -19.00 -6.07 4.23
C GLN A 25 -18.09 -5.00 4.88
N GLY A 26 -16.80 -4.98 4.55
CA GLY A 26 -15.82 -4.12 5.20
C GLY A 26 -14.68 -3.74 4.30
N GLN A 27 -13.92 -4.72 3.84
CA GLN A 27 -12.80 -4.55 2.95
C GLN A 27 -13.19 -5.04 1.57
N THR A 28 -13.01 -4.18 0.56
CA THR A 28 -13.43 -4.40 -0.82
C THR A 28 -12.25 -4.80 -1.70
N SER A 29 -11.05 -4.33 -1.37
CA SER A 29 -9.83 -4.59 -2.13
C SER A 29 -8.56 -4.47 -1.28
N ILE A 30 -7.58 -5.32 -1.62
CA ILE A 30 -6.19 -5.23 -1.20
C ILE A 30 -5.35 -5.15 -2.46
N LYS A 31 -4.54 -4.11 -2.59
CA LYS A 31 -3.54 -3.98 -3.65
C LYS A 31 -2.15 -4.11 -3.06
N GLU A 32 -1.31 -4.87 -3.72
CA GLU A 32 0.06 -5.15 -3.31
C GLU A 32 1.00 -4.79 -4.46
N TRP A 33 2.05 -4.05 -4.14
CA TRP A 33 3.12 -3.67 -5.07
C TRP A 33 4.46 -4.11 -4.53
N GLN A 34 5.39 -4.32 -5.45
CA GLN A 34 6.81 -4.41 -5.17
C GLN A 34 7.47 -3.06 -5.50
N ILE A 35 8.43 -2.65 -4.68
CA ILE A 35 9.32 -1.54 -4.99
C ILE A 35 10.54 -2.14 -5.70
N ILE A 36 10.84 -1.64 -6.89
CA ILE A 36 11.91 -2.12 -7.76
C ILE A 36 12.88 -0.97 -8.01
N ASP A 37 14.18 -1.20 -7.80
CA ASP A 37 15.24 -0.23 -8.09
C ASP A 37 15.55 -0.10 -9.59
N GLY A 38 16.44 0.82 -9.95
CA GLY A 38 16.87 1.01 -11.34
C GLY A 38 17.62 -0.18 -11.94
N GLN A 39 18.00 -1.18 -11.14
CA GLN A 39 18.66 -2.42 -11.55
C GLN A 39 17.69 -3.61 -11.66
N GLY A 40 16.40 -3.41 -11.40
CA GLY A 40 15.38 -4.45 -11.45
C GLY A 40 15.31 -5.33 -10.19
N ARG A 41 15.92 -4.92 -9.07
CA ARG A 41 15.88 -5.66 -7.81
C ARG A 41 14.73 -5.20 -6.94
N VAL A 42 14.10 -6.14 -6.23
CA VAL A 42 13.03 -5.83 -5.27
C VAL A 42 13.64 -5.28 -3.98
N THR A 43 13.40 -4.00 -3.70
CA THR A 43 13.91 -3.29 -2.51
C THR A 43 12.87 -3.11 -1.42
N GLY A 44 11.61 -3.47 -1.68
CA GLY A 44 10.55 -3.40 -0.69
C GLY A 44 9.18 -3.76 -1.25
N GLY A 45 8.15 -3.49 -0.46
CA GLY A 45 6.77 -3.75 -0.85
C GLY A 45 5.80 -2.74 -0.27
N VAL A 46 4.69 -2.54 -0.96
CA VAL A 46 3.62 -1.64 -0.54
C VAL A 46 2.31 -2.41 -0.55
N ILE A 47 1.50 -2.23 0.49
CA ILE A 47 0.16 -2.79 0.60
C ILE A 47 -0.81 -1.63 0.83
N LEU A 48 -1.84 -1.55 0.00
CA LEU A 48 -2.97 -0.64 0.17
C LEU A 48 -4.21 -1.46 0.47
N GLN A 49 -4.86 -1.16 1.58
CA GLN A 49 -6.07 -1.83 2.04
C GLN A 49 -7.21 -0.82 2.08
N ASP A 50 -8.29 -1.08 1.33
CA ASP A 50 -9.49 -0.24 1.46
C ASP A 50 -10.28 -0.60 2.72
N LYS A 51 -10.91 0.42 3.32
CA LYS A 51 -11.94 0.32 4.36
C LYS A 51 -11.63 -0.74 5.43
N MET A 52 -10.83 -0.35 6.42
CA MET A 52 -10.84 -1.10 7.67
C MET A 52 -12.19 -0.87 8.35
N ASN A 53 -12.93 -1.95 8.57
CA ASN A 53 -14.25 -1.96 9.19
C ASN A 53 -14.15 -1.67 10.70
N LEU A 54 -13.54 -0.54 11.07
CA LEU A 54 -13.49 -0.05 12.43
C LEU A 54 -14.78 0.73 12.69
N ARG A 55 -15.82 -0.03 13.02
CA ARG A 55 -16.95 0.35 13.89
C ARG A 55 -17.26 1.87 13.92
N ARG A 56 -18.11 2.28 12.96
CA ARG A 56 -18.85 3.56 12.89
C ARG A 56 -18.01 4.82 12.58
N SER A 57 -18.36 5.43 11.45
CA SER A 57 -18.21 6.85 11.10
C SER A 57 -17.00 7.33 10.28
N TYR A 58 -16.00 6.50 9.98
CA TYR A 58 -14.92 6.89 9.06
C TYR A 58 -15.06 6.18 7.71
N SER A 59 -15.95 6.69 6.87
CA SER A 59 -16.06 6.25 5.48
C SER A 59 -14.99 6.95 4.65
N GLY A 60 -13.98 6.22 4.19
CA GLY A 60 -13.16 6.68 3.06
C GLY A 60 -11.64 6.62 3.24
N GLU A 61 -11.11 6.09 4.34
CA GLU A 61 -9.65 6.01 4.52
C GLU A 61 -9.11 4.65 4.06
N TYR A 62 -8.01 4.68 3.31
CA TYR A 62 -7.21 3.53 2.95
C TYR A 62 -6.04 3.42 3.92
N ARG A 63 -5.65 2.21 4.31
CA ARG A 63 -4.39 1.99 5.01
C ARG A 63 -3.30 1.67 4.00
N LEU A 64 -2.25 2.47 4.01
CA LEU A 64 -1.04 2.29 3.20
C LEU A 64 0.09 1.84 4.11
N THR A 65 0.64 0.66 3.82
CA THR A 65 1.77 0.09 4.55
C THR A 65 2.92 -0.15 3.58
N GLN A 66 4.09 0.40 3.87
CA GLN A 66 5.33 0.13 3.14
C GLN A 66 6.28 -0.69 4.01
N ARG A 67 6.89 -1.71 3.41
CA ARG A 67 7.97 -2.50 4.00
C ARG A 67 9.27 -2.31 3.22
N ASN A 68 10.39 -2.27 3.93
CA ASN A 68 11.72 -2.34 3.34
C ASN A 68 12.06 -3.78 2.91
N HIS A 69 13.23 -3.97 2.31
CA HIS A 69 13.73 -5.29 1.87
C HIS A 69 13.87 -6.29 3.04
N GLN A 70 14.11 -5.81 4.26
CA GLN A 70 14.22 -6.61 5.48
C GLN A 70 12.85 -7.04 6.03
N GLY A 71 11.75 -6.46 5.53
CA GLY A 71 10.39 -6.72 5.99
C GLY A 71 9.90 -5.77 7.09
N ASP A 72 10.72 -4.82 7.54
CA ASP A 72 10.33 -3.82 8.53
C ASP A 72 9.35 -2.81 7.93
N ILE A 73 8.37 -2.40 8.73
CA ILE A 73 7.40 -1.38 8.35
C ILE A 73 8.07 0.00 8.44
N VAL A 74 8.25 0.65 7.30
CA VAL A 74 8.85 1.99 7.20
C VAL A 74 7.81 3.10 7.01
N VAL A 75 6.62 2.74 6.52
CA VAL A 75 5.45 3.63 6.45
C VAL A 75 4.22 2.84 6.86
N ASP A 76 3.40 3.42 7.72
CA ASP A 76 2.06 2.95 8.04
C ASP A 76 1.15 4.16 8.26
N ARG A 77 0.24 4.42 7.33
CA ARG A 77 -0.61 5.63 7.35
C ARG A 77 -2.02 5.33 6.87
N LEU A 78 -2.97 6.06 7.45
CA LEU A 78 -4.31 6.21 6.88
C LEU A 78 -4.26 7.37 5.89
N ILE A 79 -4.72 7.12 4.66
CA ILE A 79 -4.79 8.13 3.59
C ILE A 79 -6.24 8.31 3.17
N PRO A 80 -6.66 9.53 2.81
CA PRO A 80 -8.01 9.77 2.29
C PRO A 80 -8.20 9.00 0.98
N SER A 81 -9.46 8.84 0.55
CA SER A 81 -9.76 8.13 -0.68
C SER A 81 -9.09 8.80 -1.88
N LEU A 82 -8.29 8.00 -2.60
CA LEU A 82 -7.57 8.40 -3.81
C LEU A 82 -8.49 8.55 -5.02
#